data_AF-A0A913YCP7-F1
#
_entry.id   AF-A0A913YCP7-F1
#
_cell.length_a   1.000
_cell.length_b   1.000
_cell.length_c   1.000
_cell.angle_alpha   90.00
_cell.angle_beta   90.00
_cell.angle_gamma   90.00
#
_symmetry.space_group_name_H-M   'P 1'
#
loop_
_entity.id
_entity.type
_entity.pdbx_description
1 polymer ?
#
loop_
_entity_poly.entity_id
_entity_poly.type
_entity_poly.pdbx_seq_one_letter_code
_entity_poly.pdbx_strand_id
1 'polypeptide(L)'
;DAYATVDTYFSNLITPEGAEYLSELYGYKGDYTDFISPKSYMEFTEMTLKLSDKYFRPTGGMSTIISTLKKKVESMGGKIFTSTGIKGMIQEGGVYVSLTPNLRVRSKKLVVAVPPLHFRKVNGTIAKKIQRTAQFDSIQPIPAFKGAAVYSNAWWEKVYIGGSPVKPGQKFISQSNCLGISMAHRGKGTKGEGVLHTMYADGACSRRWRDISNLKKNFLNAEVHRALETKFGTKIPAPLDTAYQYWDSAW
;
A
#
# COMPACT_ATOMS: atom_id res chain seq x y z
N ASP A 1 -4.35 26.73 6.84
CA ASP A 1 -5.61 26.06 6.49
C ASP A 1 -6.37 26.71 5.31
N ALA A 2 -5.69 27.32 4.34
CA ALA A 2 -6.37 28.02 3.23
C ALA A 2 -6.73 27.10 2.04
N TYR A 3 -6.19 25.88 1.98
CA TYR A 3 -6.34 24.96 0.86
C TYR A 3 -6.82 23.59 1.35
N ALA A 4 -7.71 22.97 0.57
CA ALA A 4 -8.34 21.69 0.92
C ALA A 4 -7.48 20.49 0.50
N THR A 5 -6.65 20.62 -0.54
CA THR A 5 -5.85 19.52 -1.09
C THR A 5 -4.40 19.92 -1.34
N VAL A 6 -3.49 18.94 -1.30
CA VAL A 6 -2.08 19.08 -1.70
C VAL A 6 -1.95 19.70 -3.09
N ASP A 7 -2.74 19.21 -4.06
CA ASP A 7 -2.75 19.72 -5.43
C ASP A 7 -3.11 21.21 -5.51
N THR A 8 -4.21 21.64 -4.88
CA THR A 8 -4.63 23.05 -4.90
C THR A 8 -3.63 23.96 -4.19
N TYR A 9 -2.98 23.46 -3.13
CA TYR A 9 -1.93 24.18 -2.43
C TYR A 9 -0.69 24.40 -3.32
N PHE A 10 -0.15 23.33 -3.92
CA PHE A 10 1.03 23.45 -4.77
C PHE A 10 0.73 24.19 -6.07
N SER A 11 -0.43 23.98 -6.68
CA SER A 11 -0.85 24.71 -7.89
C SER A 11 -0.87 26.23 -7.68
N ASN A 12 -1.26 26.69 -6.49
CA ASN A 12 -1.18 28.11 -6.13
C ASN A 12 0.25 28.57 -5.77
N LEU A 13 1.01 27.74 -5.06
CA LEU A 13 2.35 28.10 -4.60
C LEU A 13 3.36 28.24 -5.75
N ILE A 14 3.22 27.40 -6.77
CA ILE A 14 4.08 27.41 -7.96
C ILE A 14 3.25 27.75 -9.20
N THR A 15 2.73 26.74 -9.90
CA THR A 15 1.77 26.83 -11.01
C THR A 15 1.08 25.46 -11.12
N PRO A 16 -0.08 25.35 -11.80
CA PRO A 16 -0.69 24.06 -12.09
C PRO A 16 0.26 23.09 -12.82
N GLU A 17 1.01 23.58 -13.82
CA GLU A 17 1.98 22.77 -14.56
C GLU A 17 3.16 22.35 -13.68
N GLY A 18 3.61 23.23 -12.78
CA GLY A 18 4.64 22.92 -11.80
C GLY A 18 4.18 21.86 -10.80
N ALA A 19 2.93 21.93 -10.33
CA ALA A 19 2.35 20.94 -9.42
C ALA A 19 2.22 19.57 -10.09
N GLU A 20 1.79 19.54 -11.35
CA GLU A 20 1.75 18.30 -12.14
C GLU A 20 3.16 17.71 -12.30
N TYR A 21 4.15 18.54 -12.66
CA TYR A 21 5.54 18.11 -12.74
C TYR A 21 6.06 17.53 -11.42
N LEU A 22 5.78 18.17 -10.27
CA LEU A 22 6.14 17.62 -8.95
C LEU A 22 5.46 16.27 -8.67
N SER A 23 4.19 16.12 -9.03
CA SER A 23 3.45 14.87 -8.85
C SER A 23 4.04 13.71 -9.67
N GLU A 24 4.66 14.01 -10.81
CA GLU A 24 5.33 13.04 -11.69
C GLU A 24 6.73 12.64 -11.17
N LEU A 25 7.41 13.53 -10.46
CA LEU A 25 8.71 13.24 -9.84
C LEU A 25 8.60 12.28 -8.64
N TYR A 26 7.48 12.33 -7.92
CA TYR A 26 7.29 11.54 -6.71
C TYR A 26 6.66 10.17 -7.02
N GLY A 27 7.05 9.15 -6.24
CA GLY A 27 6.61 7.77 -6.45
C GLY A 27 5.15 7.49 -6.05
N TYR A 28 4.45 8.49 -5.50
CA TYR A 28 3.15 8.39 -4.86
C TYR A 28 2.19 9.39 -5.52
N LYS A 29 1.54 8.99 -6.62
CA LYS A 29 0.63 9.87 -7.38
C LYS A 29 -0.65 10.16 -6.56
N GLY A 30 -0.99 9.27 -5.62
CA GLY A 30 -2.06 9.48 -4.64
C GLY A 30 -1.89 10.77 -3.84
N ASP A 31 -0.65 11.20 -3.59
CA ASP A 31 -0.38 12.41 -2.81
C ASP A 31 -1.01 13.68 -3.40
N TYR A 32 -1.12 13.72 -4.72
CA TYR A 32 -1.69 14.84 -5.49
C TYR A 32 -3.10 14.54 -6.01
N THR A 33 -3.42 13.27 -6.28
CA THR A 33 -4.68 12.89 -6.94
C THR A 33 -5.82 12.51 -5.99
N ASP A 34 -5.52 12.22 -4.72
CA ASP A 34 -6.52 11.95 -3.70
C ASP A 34 -6.72 13.16 -2.76
N PHE A 35 -7.80 13.13 -1.98
CA PHE A 35 -8.11 14.21 -1.04
C PHE A 35 -7.17 14.15 0.18
N ILE A 36 -6.04 14.84 0.09
CA ILE A 36 -5.05 14.93 1.17
C ILE A 36 -4.90 16.37 1.63
N SER A 37 -5.06 16.59 2.94
CA SER A 37 -4.81 17.89 3.56
C SER A 37 -3.34 18.30 3.39
N PRO A 38 -3.05 19.52 2.90
CA PRO A 38 -1.68 20.04 2.82
C PRO A 38 -0.93 19.97 4.15
N LYS A 39 -1.62 20.27 5.26
CA LYS A 39 -1.01 20.23 6.59
C LYS A 39 -0.53 18.82 6.94
N SER A 40 -1.39 17.81 6.77
CA SER A 40 -1.05 16.41 7.06
C SER A 40 0.05 15.90 6.13
N TYR A 41 0.06 16.32 4.87
CA TYR A 41 1.13 15.99 3.92
C TYR A 41 2.49 16.57 4.34
N MET A 42 2.52 17.83 4.77
CA MET A 42 3.75 18.47 5.25
C MET A 42 4.27 17.82 6.53
N GLU A 43 3.38 17.50 7.48
CA GLU A 43 3.73 16.76 8.70
C GLU A 43 4.31 15.37 8.36
N PHE A 44 3.66 14.63 7.46
CA PHE A 44 4.14 13.33 6.98
C PHE A 44 5.51 13.43 6.29
N THR A 45 5.71 14.44 5.45
CA THR A 45 6.97 14.67 4.75
C THR A 45 8.09 14.99 5.73
N GLU A 46 7.84 15.88 6.70
CA GLU A 46 8.81 16.23 7.73
C GLU A 46 9.19 15.01 8.59
N MET A 47 8.21 14.18 8.96
CA MET A 47 8.48 12.92 9.66
C MET A 47 9.31 11.96 8.81
N THR A 48 9.00 11.83 7.53
CA THR A 48 9.70 10.93 6.61
C THR A 48 11.16 11.35 6.42
N LEU A 49 11.43 12.66 6.34
CA LEU A 49 12.79 13.21 6.26
C LEU A 49 13.63 12.95 7.51
N LYS A 50 12.98 12.71 8.67
CA LYS A 50 13.67 12.33 9.93
C LYS A 50 13.95 10.83 10.03
N LEU A 51 13.39 9.99 9.15
CA LEU A 51 13.64 8.56 9.16
C LEU A 51 15.04 8.25 8.62
N SER A 52 15.67 7.22 9.19
CA SER A 52 16.97 6.74 8.72
C SER A 52 16.88 6.22 7.29
N ASP A 53 17.87 6.54 6.45
CA ASP A 53 18.03 5.95 5.11
C ASP A 53 18.29 4.43 5.13
N LYS A 54 18.52 3.84 6.31
CA LYS A 54 18.79 2.41 6.45
C LYS A 54 17.50 1.60 6.34
N TYR A 55 17.23 1.12 5.14
CA TYR A 55 16.09 0.26 4.84
C TYR A 55 16.39 -1.23 5.12
N PHE A 56 15.71 -1.80 6.13
CA PHE A 56 15.80 -3.23 6.49
C PHE A 56 14.51 -3.97 6.15
N ARG A 57 14.64 -5.19 5.61
CA ARG A 57 13.52 -6.15 5.49
C ARG A 57 13.85 -7.40 6.30
N PRO A 58 12.90 -7.97 7.05
CA PRO A 58 13.14 -9.22 7.75
C PRO A 58 13.48 -10.35 6.77
N THR A 59 14.40 -11.21 7.17
CA THR A 59 14.59 -12.51 6.51
C THR A 59 13.29 -13.32 6.59
N GLY A 60 12.85 -13.90 5.47
CA GLY A 60 11.53 -14.54 5.35
C GLY A 60 10.37 -13.59 5.05
N GLY A 61 10.63 -12.28 4.91
CA GLY A 61 9.64 -11.28 4.53
C GLY A 61 8.88 -10.66 5.71
N MET A 62 8.00 -9.71 5.42
CA MET A 62 7.24 -8.97 6.46
C MET A 62 6.34 -9.89 7.30
N SER A 63 5.86 -11.00 6.73
CA SER A 63 5.05 -12.00 7.42
C SER A 63 5.77 -12.67 8.59
N THR A 64 7.11 -12.70 8.60
CA THR A 64 7.90 -13.19 9.73
C THR A 64 7.54 -12.44 11.02
N ILE A 65 7.40 -11.11 10.96
CA ILE A 65 7.02 -10.27 12.11
C ILE A 65 5.67 -10.73 12.66
N ILE A 66 4.67 -10.86 11.79
CA ILE A 66 3.30 -11.24 12.18
C ILE A 66 3.27 -12.65 12.77
N SER A 67 3.97 -13.60 12.13
CA SER A 67 4.01 -14.99 12.61
C SER A 67 4.69 -15.13 13.98
N THR A 68 5.75 -14.36 14.23
CA THR A 68 6.46 -14.34 15.51
C THR A 68 5.60 -13.72 16.60
N LEU A 69 4.92 -12.59 16.31
CA LEU A 69 3.99 -11.97 17.24
C LEU A 69 2.81 -12.90 17.60
N LYS A 70 2.23 -13.57 16.59
CA LYS A 70 1.17 -14.57 16.79
C LYS A 70 1.61 -15.64 17.80
N LYS A 71 2.76 -16.28 17.54
CA LYS A 71 3.32 -17.32 18.42
C LYS A 71 3.55 -16.80 19.84
N LYS A 72 4.05 -15.56 19.98
CA LYS A 72 4.28 -14.96 21.29
C LYS A 72 2.97 -14.75 22.06
N VAL A 73 1.94 -14.22 21.41
CA VAL A 73 0.61 -14.04 22.02
C VAL A 73 0.03 -15.38 22.47
N GLU A 74 0.10 -16.41 21.63
CA GLU A 74 -0.39 -17.76 21.95
C GLU A 74 0.38 -18.38 23.12
N SER A 75 1.72 -18.23 23.16
CA SER A 75 2.56 -18.71 24.26
C SER A 75 2.25 -18.06 25.62
N MET A 76 1.66 -16.85 25.60
CA MET A 76 1.23 -16.13 26.79
C MET A 76 -0.23 -16.45 27.17
N GLY A 77 -0.84 -17.47 26.55
CA GLY A 77 -2.22 -17.87 26.78
C GLY A 77 -3.26 -17.03 26.03
N GLY A 78 -2.82 -16.13 25.14
CA GLY A 78 -3.70 -15.37 24.28
C GLY A 78 -4.40 -16.26 23.25
N LYS A 79 -5.68 -15.98 22.97
CA LYS A 79 -6.46 -16.71 21.97
C LYS A 79 -6.72 -15.83 20.76
N ILE A 80 -6.39 -16.32 19.57
CA ILE A 80 -6.58 -15.59 18.32
C ILE A 80 -7.66 -16.28 17.51
N PHE A 81 -8.74 -15.53 17.25
CA PHE A 81 -9.86 -16.00 16.44
C PHE A 81 -9.77 -15.36 15.05
N THR A 82 -9.60 -16.18 14.02
CA THR A 82 -9.56 -15.74 12.63
C THR A 82 -10.85 -16.11 11.91
N SER A 83 -11.02 -15.64 10.66
CA SER A 83 -12.19 -15.93 9.82
C SER A 83 -13.54 -15.49 10.41
N THR A 84 -13.53 -14.63 11.44
CA THR A 84 -14.73 -14.14 12.12
C THR A 84 -14.70 -12.62 12.20
N GLY A 85 -15.50 -11.95 11.37
CA GLY A 85 -15.60 -10.49 11.39
C GLY A 85 -16.58 -10.00 12.46
N ILE A 86 -16.19 -8.99 13.25
CA ILE A 86 -17.11 -8.27 14.12
C ILE A 86 -18.12 -7.50 13.25
N LYS A 87 -19.41 -7.67 13.54
CA LYS A 87 -20.53 -7.00 12.89
C LYS A 87 -21.14 -5.90 13.73
N GLY A 88 -20.98 -5.95 15.05
CA GLY A 88 -21.47 -4.92 15.94
C GLY A 88 -20.71 -4.80 17.26
N MET A 89 -20.76 -3.62 17.85
CA MET A 89 -20.21 -3.32 19.18
C MET A 89 -21.21 -2.49 19.99
N ILE A 90 -21.60 -3.02 21.14
CA ILE A 90 -22.54 -2.37 22.06
C ILE A 90 -21.98 -2.39 23.49
N GLN A 91 -22.66 -1.68 24.39
CA GLN A 91 -22.39 -1.71 25.82
C GLN A 91 -23.64 -2.15 26.56
N GLU A 92 -23.49 -3.09 27.50
CA GLU A 92 -24.57 -3.63 28.31
C GLU A 92 -24.10 -3.84 29.74
N GLY A 93 -24.81 -3.27 30.72
CA GLY A 93 -24.45 -3.42 32.13
C GLY A 93 -23.00 -3.03 32.42
N GLY A 94 -22.50 -1.96 31.78
CA GLY A 94 -21.13 -1.46 31.96
C GLY A 94 -20.03 -2.26 31.24
N VAL A 95 -20.34 -3.37 30.56
CA VAL A 95 -19.35 -4.15 29.80
C VAL A 95 -19.50 -3.96 28.29
N TYR A 96 -18.39 -4.09 27.55
CA TYR A 96 -18.40 -4.08 26.10
C TYR A 96 -18.80 -5.44 25.56
N VAL A 97 -19.66 -5.45 24.55
CA VAL A 97 -20.10 -6.66 23.87
C VAL A 97 -19.81 -6.55 22.38
N SER A 98 -18.95 -7.45 21.90
CA SER A 98 -18.63 -7.61 20.47
C SER A 98 -19.50 -8.70 19.87
N LEU A 99 -20.17 -8.36 18.77
CA LEU A 99 -21.12 -9.21 18.07
C LEU A 99 -20.49 -9.71 16.77
N THR A 100 -20.49 -11.02 16.58
CA THR A 100 -20.17 -11.68 15.31
C THR A 100 -21.43 -12.39 14.79
N PRO A 101 -21.44 -12.98 13.59
CA PRO A 101 -22.58 -13.75 13.12
C PRO A 101 -22.98 -14.89 14.06
N ASN A 102 -22.01 -15.49 14.76
CA ASN A 102 -22.20 -16.73 15.51
C ASN A 102 -21.91 -16.58 17.01
N LEU A 103 -21.28 -15.48 17.44
CA LEU A 103 -20.78 -15.33 18.80
C LEU A 103 -21.10 -13.96 19.37
N ARG A 104 -21.24 -13.95 20.69
CA ARG A 104 -21.39 -12.77 21.52
C ARG A 104 -20.29 -12.77 22.57
N VAL A 105 -19.35 -11.84 22.47
CA VAL A 105 -18.15 -11.81 23.31
C VAL A 105 -18.23 -10.62 24.26
N ARG A 106 -18.25 -10.88 25.57
CA ARG A 106 -18.27 -9.85 26.61
C ARG A 106 -16.85 -9.55 27.08
N SER A 107 -16.52 -8.27 27.23
CA SER A 107 -15.18 -7.83 27.66
C SER A 107 -15.28 -6.59 28.55
N LYS A 108 -14.40 -6.49 29.55
CA LYS A 108 -14.28 -5.30 30.42
C LYS A 108 -13.59 -4.13 29.70
N LYS A 109 -12.67 -4.46 28.80
CA LYS A 109 -11.91 -3.50 27.98
C LYS A 109 -11.93 -3.99 26.54
N LEU A 110 -12.06 -3.05 25.60
CA LEU A 110 -12.10 -3.31 24.17
C LEU A 110 -11.08 -2.40 23.48
N VAL A 111 -10.19 -3.00 22.68
CA VAL A 111 -9.27 -2.27 21.79
C VAL A 111 -9.70 -2.53 20.36
N VAL A 112 -9.86 -1.46 19.59
CA VAL A 112 -10.21 -1.54 18.17
C VAL A 112 -9.00 -1.13 17.36
N ALA A 113 -8.41 -2.08 16.64
CA ALA A 113 -7.26 -1.87 15.75
C ALA A 113 -7.66 -2.21 14.30
N VAL A 114 -8.66 -1.52 13.77
CA VAL A 114 -9.21 -1.72 12.42
C VAL A 114 -9.22 -0.38 11.69
N PRO A 115 -8.76 -0.32 10.42
CA PRO A 115 -8.75 0.93 9.67
C PRO A 115 -10.17 1.48 9.45
N PRO A 116 -10.35 2.80 9.34
CA PRO A 116 -11.65 3.46 9.24
C PRO A 116 -12.56 2.93 8.13
N LEU A 117 -12.01 2.68 6.93
CA LEU A 117 -12.79 2.19 5.78
C LEU A 117 -13.57 0.91 6.13
N HIS A 118 -12.94 -0.03 6.85
CA HIS A 118 -13.58 -1.28 7.25
C HIS A 118 -14.37 -1.11 8.55
N PHE A 119 -13.93 -0.27 9.47
CA PHE A 119 -14.65 0.00 10.72
C PHE A 119 -16.00 0.67 10.50
N ARG A 120 -16.18 1.45 9.41
CA ARG A 120 -17.48 2.02 9.00
C ARG A 120 -18.57 0.96 8.80
N LYS A 121 -18.20 -0.28 8.48
CA LYS A 121 -19.14 -1.40 8.28
C LYS A 121 -19.60 -2.04 9.60
N VAL A 122 -19.06 -1.62 10.74
CA VAL A 122 -19.40 -2.19 12.05
C VAL A 122 -20.52 -1.37 12.70
N ASN A 123 -21.55 -2.07 13.16
CA ASN A 123 -22.74 -1.47 13.75
C ASN A 123 -22.67 -1.36 15.28
N GLY A 124 -23.72 -0.83 15.88
CA GLY A 124 -23.89 -0.75 17.34
C GLY A 124 -23.53 0.62 17.91
N THR A 125 -23.96 0.86 19.14
CA THR A 125 -23.89 2.17 19.81
C THR A 125 -22.46 2.66 19.98
N ILE A 126 -21.52 1.76 20.29
CA ILE A 126 -20.10 2.10 20.47
C ILE A 126 -19.46 2.43 19.12
N ALA A 127 -19.68 1.61 18.10
CA ALA A 127 -19.13 1.86 16.77
C ALA A 127 -19.63 3.18 16.19
N LYS A 128 -20.95 3.45 16.29
CA LYS A 128 -21.56 4.71 15.85
C LYS A 128 -21.01 5.93 16.59
N LYS A 129 -20.68 5.80 17.88
CA LYS A 129 -20.06 6.90 18.64
C LYS A 129 -18.68 7.25 18.09
N ILE A 130 -17.85 6.26 17.78
CA ILE A 130 -16.52 6.46 17.18
C ILE A 130 -16.64 7.01 15.76
N GLN A 131 -17.53 6.45 14.94
CA GLN A 131 -17.72 6.85 13.54
C GLN A 131 -18.22 8.29 13.36
N ARG A 132 -18.76 8.92 14.41
CA ARG A 132 -19.27 10.30 14.39
C ARG A 132 -18.22 11.34 14.79
N THR A 133 -17.01 10.94 15.13
CA THR A 133 -15.96 11.87 15.55
C THR A 133 -15.22 12.42 14.34
N ALA A 134 -14.84 13.70 14.39
CA ALA A 134 -14.04 14.32 13.34
C ALA A 134 -12.69 13.62 13.13
N GLN A 135 -12.11 13.06 14.20
CA GLN A 135 -10.85 12.30 14.15
C GLN A 135 -10.99 10.99 13.36
N PHE A 136 -12.17 10.38 13.36
CA PHE A 136 -12.41 9.18 12.57
C PHE A 136 -12.47 9.51 11.07
N ASP A 137 -13.10 10.63 10.72
CA ASP A 137 -13.21 11.10 9.34
C ASP A 137 -11.95 11.79 8.81
N SER A 138 -11.01 12.21 9.68
CA SER A 138 -9.74 12.79 9.25
C SER A 138 -8.77 11.77 8.66
N ILE A 139 -9.02 10.47 8.82
CA ILE A 139 -8.17 9.40 8.31
C ILE A 139 -8.73 8.93 6.95
N GLN A 140 -8.09 9.37 5.88
CA GLN A 140 -8.50 9.08 4.51
C GLN A 140 -7.82 7.79 3.98
N PRO A 141 -8.56 6.90 3.29
CA PRO A 141 -7.97 5.72 2.69
C PRO A 141 -7.26 6.05 1.37
N ILE A 142 -6.00 5.70 1.24
CA ILE A 142 -5.29 5.72 -0.04
C ILE A 142 -5.27 4.30 -0.62
N PRO A 143 -5.82 4.06 -1.82
CA PRO A 143 -5.76 2.76 -2.45
C PRO A 143 -4.38 2.51 -3.05
N ALA A 144 -3.87 1.28 -2.96
CA ALA A 144 -2.60 0.90 -3.56
C ALA A 144 -2.70 -0.40 -4.35
N PHE A 145 -1.90 -0.51 -5.40
CA PHE A 145 -1.76 -1.70 -6.22
C PHE A 145 -0.28 -2.09 -6.27
N LYS A 146 0.02 -3.34 -5.95
CA LYS A 146 1.38 -3.88 -5.98
C LYS A 146 1.47 -5.04 -6.94
N GLY A 147 2.58 -5.11 -7.65
CA GLY A 147 2.93 -6.22 -8.51
C GLY A 147 4.33 -6.73 -8.22
N ALA A 148 4.50 -8.04 -8.35
CA ALA A 148 5.80 -8.70 -8.31
C ALA A 148 5.88 -9.76 -9.41
N ALA A 149 7.08 -9.93 -9.98
CA ALA A 149 7.36 -10.94 -10.98
C ALA A 149 8.69 -11.63 -10.71
N VAL A 150 8.71 -12.94 -10.95
CA VAL A 150 9.91 -13.78 -10.91
C VAL A 150 10.39 -13.98 -12.34
N TYR A 151 11.68 -13.82 -12.58
CA TYR A 151 12.32 -14.04 -13.87
C TYR A 151 13.43 -15.09 -13.74
N SER A 152 13.71 -15.79 -14.83
CA SER A 152 14.82 -16.77 -14.90
C SER A 152 16.18 -16.19 -14.51
N ASN A 153 16.37 -14.88 -14.75
CA ASN A 153 17.56 -14.14 -14.39
C ASN A 153 17.21 -12.67 -14.11
N ALA A 154 18.08 -11.97 -13.39
CA ALA A 154 17.97 -10.53 -13.12
C ALA A 154 18.30 -9.68 -14.36
N TRP A 155 17.43 -9.70 -15.38
CA TRP A 155 17.66 -9.05 -16.67
C TRP A 155 17.95 -7.54 -16.58
N TRP A 156 17.44 -6.85 -15.56
CA TRP A 156 17.67 -5.43 -15.30
C TRP A 156 19.14 -5.10 -15.02
N GLU A 157 19.96 -6.06 -14.58
CA GLU A 157 21.40 -5.85 -14.35
C GLU A 157 22.16 -5.49 -15.64
N LYS A 158 21.55 -5.78 -16.81
CA LYS A 158 22.09 -5.43 -18.14
C LYS A 158 21.51 -4.13 -18.71
N VAL A 159 20.59 -3.49 -18.00
CA VAL A 159 19.92 -2.26 -18.45
C VAL A 159 20.63 -1.06 -17.84
N TYR A 160 21.00 -0.09 -18.69
CA TYR A 160 21.63 1.16 -18.29
C TYR A 160 20.62 2.31 -18.35
N ILE A 161 20.45 3.00 -17.22
CA ILE A 161 19.58 4.17 -17.09
C ILE A 161 20.44 5.33 -16.61
N GLY A 162 20.46 6.44 -17.36
CA GLY A 162 21.30 7.60 -17.02
C GLY A 162 22.79 7.27 -16.94
N GLY A 163 23.26 6.32 -17.76
CA GLY A 163 24.67 5.89 -17.77
C GLY A 163 25.08 4.90 -16.67
N SER A 164 24.15 4.47 -15.81
CA SER A 164 24.44 3.50 -14.74
C SER A 164 23.56 2.25 -14.85
N PRO A 165 24.07 1.04 -14.51
CA PRO A 165 23.27 -0.16 -14.47
C PRO A 165 22.24 -0.10 -13.34
N VAL A 166 21.07 -0.70 -13.54
CA VAL A 166 20.04 -0.78 -12.49
C VAL A 166 20.53 -1.67 -11.35
N LYS A 167 20.71 -1.09 -10.16
CA LYS A 167 21.20 -1.83 -8.99
C LYS A 167 20.06 -2.47 -8.20
N PRO A 168 20.26 -3.67 -7.61
CA PRO A 168 19.29 -4.25 -6.69
C PRO A 168 18.98 -3.33 -5.50
N GLY A 169 17.70 -3.16 -5.20
CA GLY A 169 17.20 -2.24 -4.17
C GLY A 169 17.10 -0.78 -4.61
N GLN A 170 17.49 -0.44 -5.85
CA GLN A 170 17.23 0.88 -6.42
C GLN A 170 15.77 0.97 -6.84
N LYS A 171 15.10 2.07 -6.45
CA LYS A 171 13.77 2.42 -6.94
C LYS A 171 13.91 3.08 -8.31
N PHE A 172 13.12 2.62 -9.28
CA PHE A 172 12.91 3.32 -10.53
C PHE A 172 11.49 3.88 -10.54
N ILE A 173 11.38 5.20 -10.47
CA ILE A 173 10.11 5.93 -10.39
C ILE A 173 9.76 6.43 -11.78
N SER A 174 8.54 6.14 -12.22
CA SER A 174 7.97 6.69 -13.45
C SER A 174 6.46 6.49 -13.44
N GLN A 175 5.70 7.56 -13.64
CA GLN A 175 4.23 7.54 -13.67
C GLN A 175 3.65 7.42 -15.09
N SER A 176 4.47 7.50 -16.15
CA SER A 176 4.03 7.58 -17.56
C SER A 176 3.16 6.40 -18.04
N ASN A 177 3.19 5.26 -17.35
CA ASN A 177 2.30 4.11 -17.59
C ASN A 177 1.62 3.61 -16.30
N CYS A 178 1.46 4.49 -15.30
CA CYS A 178 0.90 4.17 -13.98
C CYS A 178 1.61 3.05 -13.20
N LEU A 179 2.82 2.62 -13.58
CA LEU A 179 3.57 1.62 -12.79
C LEU A 179 4.13 2.20 -11.48
N GLY A 180 4.24 3.52 -11.37
CA GLY A 180 4.81 4.21 -10.22
C GLY A 180 6.21 3.73 -9.93
N ILE A 181 6.40 3.02 -8.83
CA ILE A 181 7.71 2.54 -8.37
C ILE A 181 7.95 1.09 -8.81
N SER A 182 9.04 0.86 -9.53
CA SER A 182 9.57 -0.50 -9.76
C SER A 182 10.88 -0.65 -9.01
N MET A 183 11.17 -1.84 -8.47
CA MET A 183 12.38 -2.04 -7.66
C MET A 183 12.81 -3.50 -7.69
N ALA A 184 14.06 -3.74 -8.11
CA ALA A 184 14.67 -5.06 -8.08
C ALA A 184 14.94 -5.50 -6.63
N HIS A 185 14.60 -6.74 -6.29
CA HIS A 185 14.98 -7.31 -5.01
C HIS A 185 16.48 -7.63 -4.97
N ARG A 186 17.08 -7.51 -3.79
CA ARG A 186 18.52 -7.79 -3.57
C ARG A 186 18.85 -9.28 -3.57
N GLY A 187 17.91 -10.12 -3.14
CA GLY A 187 18.09 -11.58 -3.13
C GLY A 187 17.84 -12.19 -4.51
N LYS A 188 18.55 -13.28 -4.79
CA LYS A 188 18.33 -14.14 -5.96
C LYS A 188 17.79 -15.49 -5.49
N GLY A 189 17.03 -16.16 -6.37
CA GLY A 189 16.60 -17.53 -6.16
C GLY A 189 17.79 -18.51 -6.22
N THR A 190 17.55 -19.76 -5.85
CA THR A 190 18.60 -20.80 -5.78
C THR A 190 19.20 -21.15 -7.14
N LYS A 191 18.51 -20.83 -8.24
CA LYS A 191 18.99 -21.02 -9.61
C LYS A 191 19.37 -19.70 -10.29
N GLY A 192 19.50 -18.62 -9.51
CA GLY A 192 19.80 -17.28 -10.01
C GLY A 192 18.57 -16.47 -10.44
N GLU A 193 17.36 -16.92 -10.09
CA GLU A 193 16.13 -16.21 -10.42
C GLU A 193 16.14 -14.80 -9.82
N GLY A 194 15.69 -13.82 -10.61
CA GLY A 194 15.51 -12.45 -10.16
C GLY A 194 14.07 -12.19 -9.77
N VAL A 195 13.84 -11.45 -8.67
CA VAL A 195 12.51 -10.93 -8.32
C VAL A 195 12.47 -9.42 -8.54
N LEU A 196 11.49 -8.96 -9.31
CA LEU A 196 11.21 -7.55 -9.53
C LEU A 196 9.89 -7.19 -8.82
N HIS A 197 9.91 -6.17 -7.97
CA HIS A 197 8.70 -5.44 -7.64
C HIS A 197 8.33 -4.63 -8.89
N THR A 198 7.36 -5.12 -9.65
CA THR A 198 7.05 -4.59 -10.99
C THR A 198 6.39 -3.23 -10.89
N MET A 199 5.52 -3.05 -9.91
CA MET A 199 4.84 -1.80 -9.64
C MET A 199 4.49 -1.66 -8.16
N TYR A 200 4.58 -0.43 -7.69
CA TYR A 200 3.82 0.10 -6.59
C TYR A 200 3.17 1.37 -7.13
N ALA A 201 1.85 1.36 -7.21
CA ALA A 201 1.05 2.49 -7.63
C ALA A 201 0.00 2.76 -6.56
N ASP A 202 -0.37 4.03 -6.40
CA ASP A 202 -1.41 4.50 -5.50
C ASP A 202 -2.41 5.40 -6.24
N GLY A 203 -3.43 5.88 -5.52
CA GLY A 203 -4.44 6.81 -6.04
C GLY A 203 -5.06 6.41 -7.36
N ALA A 204 -5.07 7.33 -8.33
CA ALA A 204 -5.69 7.09 -9.65
C ALA A 204 -5.05 5.92 -10.40
N CYS A 205 -3.72 5.75 -10.30
CA CYS A 205 -3.02 4.68 -10.97
C CYS A 205 -3.31 3.30 -10.37
N SER A 206 -3.46 3.20 -9.04
CA SER A 206 -3.84 1.93 -8.40
C SER A 206 -5.25 1.49 -8.81
N ARG A 207 -6.19 2.44 -8.93
CA ARG A 207 -7.55 2.19 -9.42
C ARG A 207 -7.55 1.71 -10.87
N ARG A 208 -6.75 2.31 -11.75
CA ARG A 208 -6.58 1.84 -13.13
C ARG A 208 -6.09 0.39 -13.19
N TRP A 209 -5.06 0.04 -12.42
CA TRP A 209 -4.56 -1.34 -12.39
C TRP A 209 -5.53 -2.32 -11.77
N ARG A 210 -6.32 -1.88 -10.78
CA ARG A 210 -7.43 -2.67 -10.23
C ARG A 210 -8.44 -3.00 -11.34
N ASP A 211 -8.85 -2.04 -12.14
CA ASP A 211 -9.82 -2.26 -13.22
C ASP A 211 -9.30 -3.27 -14.25
N ILE A 212 -8.02 -3.16 -14.64
CA ILE A 212 -7.35 -4.15 -15.50
C ILE A 212 -7.26 -5.51 -14.81
N SER A 213 -7.03 -5.56 -13.49
CA SER A 213 -6.92 -6.81 -12.73
C SER A 213 -8.24 -7.58 -12.60
N ASN A 214 -9.38 -6.94 -12.85
CA ASN A 214 -10.67 -7.61 -12.95
C ASN A 214 -10.82 -8.42 -14.25
N LEU A 215 -9.93 -8.21 -15.23
CA LEU A 215 -9.84 -9.04 -16.43
C LEU A 215 -9.10 -10.35 -16.14
N LYS A 216 -8.98 -11.23 -17.15
CA LYS A 216 -8.18 -12.46 -17.00
C LYS A 216 -6.71 -12.12 -16.74
N LYS A 217 -6.04 -12.88 -15.86
CA LYS A 217 -4.64 -12.67 -15.45
C LYS A 217 -3.66 -12.50 -16.61
N ASN A 218 -3.88 -13.19 -17.74
CA ASN A 218 -3.04 -13.07 -18.92
C ASN A 218 -3.09 -11.66 -19.57
N PHE A 219 -4.24 -10.97 -19.54
CA PHE A 219 -4.33 -9.59 -20.00
C PHE A 219 -3.54 -8.66 -19.08
N LEU A 220 -3.73 -8.80 -17.75
CA LEU A 220 -2.94 -8.03 -16.79
C LEU A 220 -1.44 -8.25 -16.99
N ASN A 221 -1.00 -9.51 -17.12
CA ASN A 221 0.40 -9.84 -17.39
C ASN A 221 0.94 -9.18 -18.66
N ALA A 222 0.16 -9.20 -19.74
CA ALA A 222 0.54 -8.56 -20.99
C ALA A 222 0.67 -7.04 -20.86
N GLU A 223 -0.26 -6.38 -20.16
CA GLU A 223 -0.20 -4.93 -19.94
C GLU A 223 0.99 -4.54 -19.06
N VAL A 224 1.21 -5.27 -17.97
CA VAL A 224 2.36 -5.03 -17.09
C VAL A 224 3.67 -5.23 -17.83
N HIS A 225 3.75 -6.27 -18.66
CA HIS A 225 4.93 -6.53 -19.48
C HIS A 225 5.21 -5.37 -20.46
N ARG A 226 4.20 -4.91 -21.23
CA ARG A 226 4.32 -3.75 -22.12
C ARG A 226 4.74 -2.48 -21.38
N ALA A 227 4.14 -2.22 -20.23
CA ALA A 227 4.44 -1.05 -19.42
C ALA A 227 5.89 -1.09 -18.88
N LEU A 228 6.38 -2.27 -18.49
CA LEU A 228 7.76 -2.46 -18.06
C LEU A 228 8.74 -2.29 -19.22
N GLU A 229 8.47 -2.86 -20.39
CA GLU A 229 9.33 -2.66 -21.58
C GLU A 229 9.44 -1.17 -21.93
N THR A 230 8.33 -0.45 -21.88
CA THR A 230 8.30 1.00 -22.12
C THR A 230 9.10 1.74 -21.05
N LYS A 231 8.88 1.41 -19.77
CA LYS A 231 9.56 2.06 -18.64
C LYS A 231 11.07 1.86 -18.66
N PHE A 232 11.54 0.66 -18.98
CA PHE A 232 12.97 0.32 -19.05
C PHE A 232 13.60 0.55 -20.44
N GLY A 233 12.81 0.96 -21.44
CA GLY A 233 13.29 1.25 -22.79
C GLY A 233 13.90 0.04 -23.51
N THR A 234 13.48 -1.18 -23.17
CA THR A 234 14.07 -2.41 -23.72
C THR A 234 13.08 -3.57 -23.70
N LYS A 235 13.36 -4.59 -24.52
CA LYS A 235 12.64 -5.87 -24.48
C LYS A 235 13.04 -6.67 -23.26
N ILE A 236 12.06 -7.22 -22.55
CA ILE A 236 12.29 -7.98 -21.32
C ILE A 236 11.85 -9.44 -21.49
N PRO A 237 12.47 -10.41 -20.81
CA PRO A 237 12.02 -11.80 -20.88
C PRO A 237 10.61 -11.96 -20.28
N ALA A 238 9.93 -13.03 -20.66
CA ALA A 238 8.69 -13.42 -19.99
C ALA A 238 8.98 -13.80 -18.53
N PRO A 239 8.11 -13.40 -17.57
CA PRO A 239 8.25 -13.83 -16.19
C PRO A 239 7.88 -15.31 -16.04
N LEU A 240 8.55 -15.99 -15.11
CA LEU A 240 8.21 -17.33 -14.67
C LEU A 240 6.91 -17.35 -13.87
N ASP A 241 6.70 -16.35 -13.02
CA ASP A 241 5.47 -16.17 -12.27
C ASP A 241 5.24 -14.68 -11.92
N THR A 242 3.98 -14.35 -11.63
CA THR A 242 3.50 -13.01 -11.34
C THR A 242 2.46 -13.04 -10.23
N ALA A 243 2.55 -12.06 -9.32
CA ALA A 243 1.57 -11.83 -8.26
C ALA A 243 1.18 -10.36 -8.22
N TYR A 244 -0.11 -10.10 -8.01
CA TYR A 244 -0.66 -8.75 -7.93
C TYR A 244 -1.64 -8.65 -6.78
N GLN A 245 -1.67 -7.50 -6.11
CA GLN A 245 -2.58 -7.24 -5.01
C GLN A 245 -3.03 -5.79 -5.02
N TYR A 246 -4.35 -5.60 -5.04
CA TYR A 246 -5.00 -4.33 -4.77
C TYR A 246 -5.38 -4.22 -3.29
N TRP A 247 -5.20 -3.03 -2.73
CA TRP A 247 -5.58 -2.64 -1.38
C TRP A 247 -6.48 -1.42 -1.52
N ASP A 248 -7.75 -1.52 -1.09
CA ASP A 248 -8.71 -0.41 -1.12
C ASP A 248 -8.46 0.65 -0.03
N SER A 249 -7.66 0.30 0.97
CA SER A 249 -7.18 1.16 2.04
C SER A 249 -5.79 0.70 2.48
N ALA A 250 -4.77 1.04 1.70
CA ALA A 250 -3.38 0.70 1.97
C ALA A 250 -2.70 1.61 3.00
N TRP A 251 -3.38 2.72 3.32
CA TRP A 251 -2.98 3.95 4.03
C TRP A 251 -1.86 4.74 3.37
#